data_AF-A0A1Y5S6B7-F1
#
_entry.id   AF-A0A1Y5S6B7-F1
#
_cell.length_a   1.000
_cell.length_b   1.000
_cell.length_c   1.000
_cell.angle_alpha   90.00
_cell.angle_beta   90.00
_cell.angle_gamma   90.00
#
_symmetry.space_group_name_H-M   'P 1'
#
loop_
_entity.id
_entity.type
_entity.pdbx_description
1 polymer ?
#
loop_
_entity_poly.entity_id
_entity_poly.type
_entity_poly.pdbx_seq_one_letter_code
_entity_poly.pdbx_strand_id
1 'polypeptide(L)' 'MHINLAHALVTALLIFATYAALYRFGVLKPGEERRFNWKVVAAVAMVVFLFNLVWPA' A
#
# COMPACT_ATOMS: atom_id res chain seq x y z
N MET A 1 -5.37 9.83 -21.97
CA MET A 1 -4.53 9.71 -20.76
C MET A 1 -4.75 10.92 -19.88
N HIS A 2 -5.83 10.94 -19.10
CA HIS A 2 -5.96 11.92 -18.02
C HIS A 2 -5.32 11.28 -16.79
N ILE A 3 -4.22 11.85 -16.30
CA ILE A 3 -3.68 11.45 -15.00
C ILE A 3 -4.76 11.84 -13.99
N ASN A 4 -5.47 10.86 -13.45
CA ASN A 4 -6.44 11.08 -12.40
C ASN A 4 -5.67 11.38 -11.11
N LEU A 5 -5.28 12.66 -10.95
CA LEU A 5 -4.45 13.13 -9.85
C LEU A 5 -5.07 12.79 -8.49
N ALA A 6 -6.40 12.85 -8.39
CA ALA A 6 -7.13 12.44 -7.20
C ALA A 6 -6.93 10.96 -6.90
N HIS A 7 -7.06 10.10 -7.91
CA HIS A 7 -6.81 8.66 -7.75
C HIS A 7 -5.37 8.35 -7.32
N ALA A 8 -4.40 9.04 -7.92
CA ALA A 8 -2.99 8.87 -7.58
C ALA A 8 -2.68 9.31 -6.13
N LEU A 9 -3.24 10.44 -5.70
CA LEU A 9 -3.12 10.93 -4.32
C LEU A 9 -3.73 9.94 -3.32
N VAL A 10 -4.93 9.45 -3.57
CA VAL A 10 -5.60 8.48 -2.69
C VAL A 10 -4.81 7.17 -2.63
N THR A 11 -4.31 6.70 -3.77
CA THR A 11 -3.47 5.49 -3.83
C THR A 11 -2.20 5.66 -2.98
N ALA A 12 -1.49 6.78 -3.10
CA ALA A 12 -0.29 7.03 -2.31
C ALA A 12 -0.58 7.04 -0.79
N LEU A 13 -1.70 7.65 -0.40
CA LEU A 13 -2.16 7.72 0.99
C LEU A 13 -2.49 6.32 1.55
N LEU A 14 -3.15 5.49 0.74
CA LEU A 14 -3.44 4.09 1.07
C LEU A 14 -2.18 3.25 1.24
N ILE A 15 -1.18 3.42 0.37
CA ILE A 15 0.10 2.72 0.50
C ILE A 15 0.75 3.10 1.82
N PHE A 16 0.81 4.39 2.15
CA PHE A 16 1.42 4.85 3.41
C PHE A 16 0.68 4.30 4.64
N ALA A 17 -0.65 4.33 4.61
CA ALA A 17 -1.48 3.73 5.66
C ALA A 17 -1.26 2.22 5.80
N THR A 18 -1.06 1.51 4.69
CA THR A 18 -0.77 0.07 4.67
C THR A 18 0.56 -0.24 5.35
N TYR A 19 1.61 0.54 5.05
CA TYR A 19 2.90 0.41 5.73
C TYR A 19 2.77 0.67 7.23
N ALA A 20 2.08 1.75 7.63
CA ALA A 20 1.83 2.06 9.03
C ALA A 20 1.07 0.93 9.76
N ALA A 21 0.07 0.33 9.10
CA ALA A 21 -0.65 -0.83 9.63
C ALA A 21 0.28 -2.04 9.79
N LEU A 22 1.10 -2.37 8.79
CA LEU A 22 2.04 -3.49 8.87
C LEU A 22 3.08 -3.33 10.00
N TYR A 23 3.55 -2.10 10.26
CA TYR A 23 4.37 -1.81 11.44
C TYR A 23 3.58 -2.00 12.75
N ARG A 24 2.35 -1.49 12.82
CA ARG A 24 1.50 -1.60 14.02
C ARG A 24 1.16 -3.05 14.37
N PHE A 25 0.93 -3.90 13.37
CA PHE A 25 0.65 -5.32 13.56
C PHE A 25 1.91 -6.18 13.76
N GLY A 26 3.10 -5.56 13.80
CA GLY A 26 4.36 -6.28 13.99
C GLY A 26 4.78 -7.17 12.81
N VAL A 27 4.14 -7.00 11.65
CA VAL A 27 4.50 -7.67 10.39
C VAL A 27 5.80 -7.07 9.84
N LEU A 28 5.99 -5.78 10.04
CA LEU A 28 7.25 -5.08 9.84
C LEU A 28 7.88 -4.79 11.20
N LYS A 29 9.10 -5.28 11.44
CA LYS A 29 9.85 -5.00 12.65
C LYS A 29 10.86 -3.87 12.39
N PRO A 30 10.99 -2.89 13.30
CA PRO A 30 12.05 -1.90 13.20
C PRO A 30 13.41 -2.59 13.36
N GLY A 31 14.29 -2.45 12.36
CA GLY A 31 15.64 -3.03 12.38
C GLY A 31 15.80 -4.37 11.67
N GLU A 32 14.74 -4.96 11.11
CA GLU A 32 14.90 -6.05 10.15
C GLU A 32 15.58 -5.46 8.91
N GLU A 33 16.71 -6.04 8.47
CA GLU A 33 17.41 -5.59 7.26
C GLU A 33 16.39 -5.37 6.15
N ARG A 34 16.55 -4.29 5.36
CA ARG A 34 15.69 -3.90 4.23
C ARG A 34 15.68 -4.93 3.08
N ARG A 35 15.73 -6.21 3.39
CA ARG A 35 15.40 -7.31 2.48
C ARG A 35 13.99 -7.11 1.98
N PHE A 36 13.84 -7.36 0.69
CA PHE A 36 12.56 -7.43 0.01
C PHE A 36 11.55 -8.24 0.85
N ASN A 37 10.51 -7.57 1.34
CA ASN A 37 9.49 -8.22 2.16
C ASN A 37 8.26 -8.49 1.29
N TRP A 38 8.12 -9.74 0.84
CA TRP A 38 7.01 -10.17 0.00
C TRP A 38 5.63 -9.87 0.63
N LYS A 39 5.55 -9.86 1.97
CA LYS A 39 4.29 -9.58 2.69
C LYS A 39 3.85 -8.14 2.47
N VAL A 40 4.79 -7.21 2.38
CA VAL A 40 4.51 -5.80 2.08
C VAL A 40 3.98 -5.66 0.67
N VAL A 41 4.62 -6.33 -0.30
CA VAL A 41 4.17 -6.32 -1.70
C VAL A 41 2.76 -6.89 -1.83
N ALA A 42 2.49 -8.03 -1.18
CA ALA A 42 1.17 -8.65 -1.18
C ALA A 42 0.10 -7.76 -0.54
N ALA A 43 0.41 -7.13 0.60
CA ALA A 43 -0.50 -6.21 1.27
C ALA A 43 -0.81 -4.98 0.42
N VAL A 44 0.22 -4.35 -0.16
CA VAL A 44 0.05 -3.18 -1.04
C VAL A 44 -0.74 -3.56 -2.28
N ALA A 45 -0.41 -4.67 -2.95
CA ALA A 45 -1.15 -5.14 -4.12
C ALA A 45 -2.63 -5.40 -3.79
N MET A 46 -2.92 -6.03 -2.65
CA MET A 46 -4.30 -6.29 -2.21
C MET A 46 -5.07 -4.99 -1.96
N VAL A 47 -4.47 -4.02 -1.27
CA VAL A 47 -5.12 -2.73 -0.99
C VAL A 47 -5.38 -1.95 -2.27
N VAL A 48 -4.41 -1.89 -3.19
CA VAL A 48 -4.57 -1.21 -4.48
C VAL A 48 -5.62 -1.91 -5.35
N PHE A 49 -5.64 -3.24 -5.35
CA PHE A 49 -6.65 -4.02 -6.08
C PHE A 49 -8.07 -3.74 -5.55
N LEU A 50 -8.26 -3.77 -4.23
CA LEU A 50 -9.55 -3.43 -3.61
C LEU A 50 -9.96 -1.99 -3.90
N PHE A 51 -9.01 -1.06 -3.85
CA PHE A 51 -9.28 0.32 -4.19
C PHE A 51 -9.74 0.48 -5.65
N ASN A 52 -9.04 -0.15 -6.61
CA ASN A 52 -9.43 -0.15 -8.02
C ASN A 52 -10.77 -0.87 -8.28
N LEU A 53 -11.14 -1.84 -7.45
CA LEU A 53 -12.45 -2.51 -7.56
C LEU A 53 -13.60 -1.58 -7.13
N VAL A 54 -13.39 -0.77 -6.08
CA VAL A 54 -14.40 0.17 -5.56
C VAL A 54 -14.46 1.44 -6.40
N TRP A 55 -13.30 1.95 -6.80
CA TRP A 55 -13.13 3.16 -7.58
C TRP A 55 -12.19 2.84 -8.75
N PRO A 56 -12.71 2.35 -9.89
CA PRO A 56 -11.89 2.22 -11.09
C PRO A 56 -11.54 3.62 -11.61
N ALA A 57 -10.24 3.92 -11.71
CA ALA A 57 -9.73 5.18 -12.26
C ALA A 57 -9.80 5.26 -13.77
#